data_AF-A0A0Q8HHP9-F1
#
_entry.id   AF-A0A0Q8HHP9-F1
#
_cell.length_a   1.000
_cell.length_b   1.000
_cell.length_c   1.000
_cell.angle_alpha   90.00
_cell.angle_beta   90.00
_cell.angle_gamma   90.00
#
_symmetry.space_group_name_H-M   'P 1'
#
loop_
_entity.id
_entity.type
_entity.pdbx_description
1 polymer ?
#
loop_
_entity_poly.entity_id
_entity_poly.type
_entity_poly.pdbx_seq_one_letter_code
_entity_poly.pdbx_strand_id
1 'polypeptide(L)'
;MTQLLQYAWLRLAAVAAMLVCLLAAASGPVLAAPTPVQQTEVSPDDDGDVPATPEALMDKEARWVQYVNGLSVQRRAGTSTSGKTTRYSITASATRLNTFSYYKDWNCTRTWWTPNACGNYDARVGEFFAKALQTHHRDRAQIVGALGIDHLDRKNKMNVYQGKPFFLVNNLSTQQRATGTELTHTCLDVTDRLRELGELRLSGCQFNRAAPTALSPTDQVWRFRPGTGLVENVLLGGCLDVDGPAGSQFDGSPVRLGECTDADDPENADRQWGINPLGYLVNLASGRCLDIGADDATKTGTVPPRVTQCQYQYSPRPGSLGSSQGVNEEDGSTDQSWSLWYVDGGMDLFLPAPAPPT
;
A
#
# COMPACT_ATOMS: atom_id res chain seq x y z
N MET A 1 -50.60 -35.40 1.88
CA MET A 1 -49.62 -36.02 2.79
C MET A 1 -48.28 -36.34 2.11
N THR A 2 -48.26 -36.66 0.82
CA THR A 2 -47.04 -37.06 0.08
C THR A 2 -46.03 -35.94 -0.20
N GLN A 3 -46.47 -34.70 -0.44
CA GLN A 3 -45.55 -33.57 -0.69
C GLN A 3 -44.76 -33.12 0.55
N LEU A 4 -45.37 -33.15 1.75
CA LEU A 4 -44.69 -32.80 3.00
C LEU A 4 -43.58 -33.79 3.35
N LEU A 5 -43.80 -35.08 3.05
CA LEU A 5 -42.78 -36.11 3.21
C LEU A 5 -41.61 -35.90 2.24
N GLN A 6 -41.87 -35.60 0.96
CA GLN A 6 -40.80 -35.29 0.00
C GLN A 6 -39.94 -34.09 0.43
N TYR A 7 -40.56 -33.03 0.96
CA TYR A 7 -39.84 -31.86 1.44
C TYR A 7 -38.97 -32.15 2.67
N ALA A 8 -39.45 -33.00 3.59
CA ALA A 8 -38.68 -33.43 4.75
C ALA A 8 -37.45 -34.25 4.36
N TRP A 9 -37.60 -35.17 3.39
CA TRP A 9 -36.49 -35.97 2.87
C TRP A 9 -35.42 -35.15 2.15
N LEU A 10 -35.82 -34.15 1.36
CA LEU A 10 -34.88 -33.24 0.69
C LEU A 10 -34.07 -32.39 1.68
N ARG A 11 -34.70 -31.91 2.76
CA ARG A 11 -33.98 -31.16 3.80
C ARG A 11 -33.02 -32.04 4.59
N LEU A 12 -33.41 -33.28 4.90
CA LEU A 12 -32.52 -34.22 5.58
C LEU A 12 -31.32 -34.60 4.71
N ALA A 13 -31.52 -34.81 3.41
CA ALA A 13 -30.44 -35.08 2.47
C ALA A 13 -29.47 -33.89 2.34
N ALA A 14 -29.98 -32.66 2.30
CA ALA A 14 -29.14 -31.45 2.24
C ALA A 14 -28.32 -31.25 3.52
N VAL A 15 -28.90 -31.49 4.70
CA VAL A 15 -28.18 -31.41 5.97
C VAL A 15 -27.12 -32.52 6.06
N ALA A 16 -27.43 -33.74 5.64
CA ALA A 16 -26.46 -34.83 5.61
C ALA A 16 -25.28 -34.55 4.65
N ALA A 17 -25.56 -34.00 3.47
CA ALA A 17 -24.52 -33.60 2.51
C ALA A 17 -23.62 -32.48 3.08
N MET A 18 -24.20 -31.48 3.75
CA MET A 18 -23.41 -30.44 4.44
C MET A 18 -22.56 -31.01 5.57
N LEU A 19 -23.08 -31.96 6.36
CA LEU A 19 -22.31 -32.60 7.44
C LEU A 19 -21.13 -33.42 6.90
N VAL A 20 -21.32 -34.13 5.79
CA VAL A 20 -20.25 -34.90 5.13
C VAL A 20 -19.17 -33.97 4.57
N CYS A 21 -19.53 -32.82 3.99
CA CYS A 21 -18.55 -31.82 3.55
C CYS A 21 -17.77 -31.20 4.72
N LEU A 22 -18.44 -30.94 5.86
CA LEU A 22 -17.78 -30.43 7.08
C LEU A 22 -16.81 -31.46 7.68
N LEU A 23 -17.15 -32.74 7.68
CA LEU A 23 -16.26 -33.80 8.18
C LEU A 23 -15.09 -34.08 7.23
N ALA A 24 -15.29 -33.93 5.91
CA ALA A 24 -14.20 -34.03 4.94
C ALA A 24 -13.23 -32.84 5.04
N ALA A 25 -13.70 -31.64 5.38
CA ALA A 25 -12.84 -30.48 5.60
C ALA A 25 -12.00 -30.57 6.88
N ALA A 26 -12.45 -31.32 7.89
CA ALA A 26 -11.75 -31.46 9.17
C ALA A 26 -10.62 -32.51 9.18
N SER A 27 -10.47 -33.31 8.11
CA SER A 27 -9.51 -34.43 8.06
C SER A 27 -8.39 -34.25 7.02
N GLY A 28 -8.21 -33.04 6.49
CA GLY A 28 -7.04 -32.71 5.68
C GLY A 28 -5.75 -32.86 6.50
N PRO A 29 -4.62 -33.27 5.88
CA PRO A 29 -3.33 -33.28 6.56
C PRO A 29 -3.07 -31.87 7.09
N VAL A 30 -2.81 -31.77 8.39
CA VAL A 30 -2.31 -30.54 9.02
C VAL A 30 -0.98 -30.23 8.35
N LEU A 31 -1.01 -29.37 7.34
CA LEU A 31 0.19 -28.78 6.78
C LEU A 31 0.86 -28.08 7.95
N ALA A 32 2.05 -28.56 8.33
CA ALA A 32 2.86 -27.91 9.34
C ALA A 32 2.92 -26.42 8.99
N ALA A 33 2.58 -25.57 9.96
CA ALA A 33 2.73 -24.13 9.78
C ALA A 33 4.13 -23.88 9.24
N PRO A 34 4.29 -23.06 8.18
CA PRO A 34 5.60 -22.77 7.62
C PRO A 34 6.49 -22.34 8.78
N THR A 35 7.63 -23.02 8.92
CA THR A 35 8.63 -22.65 9.92
C THR A 35 8.87 -21.15 9.77
N PRO A 36 8.74 -20.34 10.84
CA PRO A 36 9.01 -18.92 10.74
C PRO A 36 10.38 -18.80 10.09
N VAL A 37 10.41 -18.17 8.91
CA VAL A 37 11.65 -17.92 8.20
C VAL A 37 12.51 -17.17 9.20
N GLN A 38 13.61 -17.79 9.64
CA GLN A 38 14.62 -17.07 10.40
C GLN A 38 14.92 -15.83 9.56
N GLN A 39 14.47 -14.68 10.06
CA GLN A 39 14.80 -13.41 9.45
C GLN A 39 16.32 -13.43 9.40
N THR A 40 16.87 -13.53 8.19
CA THR A 40 18.27 -13.20 8.00
C THR A 40 18.32 -11.76 8.48
N GLU A 41 18.86 -11.55 9.68
CA GLU A 41 19.31 -10.23 10.09
C GLU A 41 20.09 -9.76 8.88
N VAL A 42 19.52 -8.79 8.17
CA VAL A 42 20.29 -7.98 7.26
C VAL A 42 21.38 -7.49 8.18
N SER A 43 22.60 -8.03 8.02
CA SER A 43 23.79 -7.54 8.68
C SER A 43 23.64 -6.03 8.63
N PRO A 44 23.55 -5.33 9.77
CA PRO A 44 23.54 -3.89 9.78
C PRO A 44 24.91 -3.48 9.23
N ASP A 45 25.01 -3.46 7.90
CA ASP A 45 26.16 -2.96 7.19
C ASP A 45 26.19 -1.48 7.55
N ASP A 46 27.15 -1.16 8.42
CA ASP A 46 27.47 0.12 9.06
C ASP A 46 26.37 0.75 9.94
N ASP A 47 26.35 0.35 11.22
CA ASP A 47 25.75 1.08 12.36
C ASP A 47 26.29 2.53 12.56
N GLY A 48 27.06 3.09 11.63
CA GLY A 48 27.74 4.39 11.79
C GLY A 48 26.91 5.60 11.36
N ASP A 49 26.25 5.52 10.20
CA ASP A 49 25.76 6.74 9.56
C ASP A 49 24.24 6.86 9.69
N VAL A 50 23.82 7.23 10.91
CA VAL A 50 22.55 7.94 11.08
C VAL A 50 22.59 9.15 10.15
N PRO A 51 21.69 9.27 9.15
CA PRO A 51 21.73 10.37 8.20
C PRO A 51 21.66 11.69 8.98
N ALA A 52 22.68 12.54 8.82
CA ALA A 52 22.80 13.79 9.58
C ALA A 52 21.88 14.89 9.06
N THR A 53 21.31 14.73 7.85
CA THR A 53 20.46 15.75 7.21
C THR A 53 19.17 15.13 6.65
N PRO A 54 18.11 15.94 6.49
CA PRO A 54 16.88 15.54 5.80
C PRO A 54 17.14 14.96 4.41
N GLU A 55 18.04 15.56 3.64
CA GLU A 55 18.36 15.14 2.27
C GLU A 55 19.01 13.75 2.27
N ALA A 56 19.95 13.48 3.19
CA ALA A 56 20.59 12.17 3.32
C ALA A 56 19.58 11.07 3.72
N LEU A 57 18.60 11.42 4.57
CA LEU A 57 17.50 10.53 4.94
C LEU A 57 16.61 10.24 3.73
N MET A 58 16.20 11.28 3.00
CA MET A 58 15.39 11.15 1.78
C MET A 58 16.10 10.35 0.69
N ASP A 59 17.41 10.53 0.50
CA ASP A 59 18.21 9.72 -0.43
C ASP A 59 18.27 8.26 -0.01
N LYS A 60 18.37 7.98 1.31
CA LYS A 60 18.31 6.63 1.86
C LYS A 60 16.94 5.99 1.61
N GLU A 61 15.86 6.73 1.87
CA GLU A 61 14.49 6.32 1.59
C GLU A 61 14.26 6.08 0.10
N ALA A 62 14.74 6.96 -0.77
CA ALA A 62 14.66 6.83 -2.22
C ALA A 62 15.32 5.52 -2.69
N ARG A 63 16.48 5.16 -2.15
CA ARG A 63 17.13 3.86 -2.41
C ARG A 63 16.31 2.66 -1.91
N TRP A 64 15.51 2.85 -0.87
CA TRP A 64 14.57 1.84 -0.37
C TRP A 64 13.25 1.79 -1.14
N VAL A 65 12.90 2.77 -1.97
CA VAL A 65 11.65 2.69 -2.78
C VAL A 65 11.91 2.52 -4.27
N GLN A 66 13.15 2.69 -4.72
CA GLN A 66 13.61 2.35 -6.07
C GLN A 66 13.62 0.83 -6.28
N TYR A 67 12.43 0.23 -6.37
CA TYR A 67 12.22 -1.19 -6.68
C TYR A 67 11.44 -1.39 -7.96
N VAL A 68 11.90 -2.38 -8.73
CA VAL A 68 11.28 -2.96 -9.93
C VAL A 68 10.92 -1.93 -10.99
N ASN A 69 11.95 -1.33 -11.58
CA ASN A 69 11.86 -0.99 -12.99
C ASN A 69 12.28 -2.21 -13.81
N GLY A 70 11.49 -2.55 -14.84
CA GLY A 70 11.90 -3.49 -15.87
C GLY A 70 11.61 -4.96 -15.58
N LEU A 71 10.42 -5.28 -15.09
CA LEU A 71 9.87 -6.63 -15.24
C LEU A 71 9.70 -6.90 -16.74
N SER A 72 10.74 -7.46 -17.35
CA SER A 72 10.80 -7.73 -18.77
C SER A 72 10.72 -9.23 -18.96
N VAL A 73 9.79 -9.69 -19.80
CA VAL A 73 9.76 -11.07 -20.28
C VAL A 73 10.10 -11.00 -21.76
N GLN A 74 11.34 -11.30 -22.12
CA GLN A 74 11.75 -11.33 -23.54
C GLN A 74 11.76 -12.75 -24.05
N ARG A 75 10.98 -13.04 -25.09
CA ARG A 75 11.08 -14.26 -25.87
C ARG A 75 11.97 -14.01 -27.09
N ARG A 76 13.21 -14.51 -27.08
CA ARG A 76 14.11 -14.41 -28.25
C ARG A 76 14.11 -15.72 -29.02
N ALA A 77 13.63 -15.70 -30.27
CA ALA A 77 13.76 -16.83 -31.17
C ALA A 77 15.04 -16.71 -32.00
N GLY A 78 15.95 -17.67 -31.88
CA GLY A 78 17.14 -17.77 -32.72
C GLY A 78 17.08 -19.02 -33.60
N THR A 79 17.14 -18.86 -34.92
CA THR A 79 17.27 -19.98 -35.87
C THR A 79 18.74 -20.24 -36.19
N SER A 80 19.17 -21.50 -36.12
CA SER A 80 20.49 -21.89 -36.61
C SER A 80 20.57 -21.76 -38.15
N THR A 81 21.77 -21.64 -38.72
CA THR A 81 22.04 -21.56 -40.17
C THR A 81 21.42 -22.69 -41.00
N SER A 82 21.07 -23.83 -40.36
CA SER A 82 20.40 -24.96 -41.01
C SER A 82 18.87 -24.94 -40.96
N GLY A 83 18.25 -23.98 -40.26
CA GLY A 83 16.80 -23.91 -40.05
C GLY A 83 16.20 -25.01 -39.14
N LYS A 84 16.99 -26.01 -38.72
CA LYS A 84 16.50 -27.21 -38.00
C LYS A 84 16.31 -27.02 -36.49
N THR A 85 16.78 -25.91 -35.94
CA THR A 85 16.77 -25.64 -34.50
C THR A 85 16.32 -24.22 -34.24
N THR A 86 15.28 -24.06 -33.42
CA THR A 86 14.84 -22.77 -32.88
C THR A 86 15.13 -22.73 -31.39
N ARG A 87 15.98 -21.80 -30.96
CA ARG A 87 16.23 -21.53 -29.55
C ARG A 87 15.27 -20.46 -29.06
N TYR A 88 14.70 -20.67 -27.89
CA TYR A 88 13.99 -19.62 -27.16
C TYR A 88 14.74 -19.35 -25.85
N SER A 89 15.05 -18.08 -25.60
CA SER A 89 15.43 -17.60 -24.27
C SER A 89 14.26 -16.81 -23.70
N ILE A 90 13.96 -17.04 -22.42
CA ILE A 90 13.12 -16.19 -21.58
C ILE A 90 14.06 -15.57 -20.55
N THR A 91 14.36 -14.29 -20.73
CA THR A 91 15.01 -13.50 -19.68
C THR A 91 13.94 -12.79 -18.91
N ALA A 92 13.96 -12.94 -17.59
CA ALA A 92 13.13 -12.13 -16.73
C ALA A 92 13.86 -11.71 -15.45
N SER A 93 13.66 -10.45 -15.09
CA SER A 93 14.46 -9.74 -14.09
C SER A 93 13.62 -8.81 -13.24
N ALA A 94 13.93 -8.74 -11.95
CA ALA A 94 13.60 -7.64 -11.08
C ALA A 94 14.92 -6.97 -10.67
N THR A 95 14.97 -5.65 -10.76
CA THR A 95 16.16 -4.87 -10.35
C THR A 95 15.86 -4.09 -9.07
N ARG A 96 16.87 -4.00 -8.22
CA ARG A 96 16.98 -3.10 -7.08
C ARG A 96 18.23 -2.26 -7.34
N LEU A 97 18.06 -0.95 -7.49
CA LEU A 97 19.13 -0.06 -7.95
C LEU A 97 19.76 -0.58 -9.26
N ASN A 98 21.08 -0.75 -9.30
CA ASN A 98 21.83 -1.29 -10.44
C ASN A 98 22.09 -2.81 -10.34
N THR A 99 21.40 -3.51 -9.42
CA THR A 99 21.61 -4.95 -9.18
C THR A 99 20.32 -5.74 -9.40
N PHE A 100 20.44 -7.00 -9.82
CA PHE A 100 19.28 -7.88 -9.93
C PHE A 100 18.86 -8.36 -8.53
N SER A 101 17.64 -8.02 -8.10
CA SER A 101 17.03 -8.67 -6.92
C SER A 101 16.55 -10.08 -7.27
N TYR A 102 16.17 -10.30 -8.53
CA TYR A 102 15.88 -11.61 -9.09
C TYR A 102 16.23 -11.64 -10.57
N TYR A 103 16.94 -12.67 -11.02
CA TYR A 103 17.26 -12.91 -12.43
C TYR A 103 17.08 -14.38 -12.74
N LYS A 104 16.31 -14.68 -13.79
CA LYS A 104 16.19 -16.02 -14.33
C LYS A 104 16.26 -15.98 -15.84
N ASP A 105 17.23 -16.72 -16.39
CA ASP A 105 17.27 -17.05 -17.81
C ASP A 105 16.83 -18.51 -17.97
N TRP A 106 15.85 -18.72 -18.85
CA TRP A 106 15.42 -20.05 -19.25
C TRP A 106 15.62 -20.23 -20.74
N ASN A 107 16.37 -21.26 -21.10
CA ASN A 107 16.65 -21.61 -22.47
C ASN A 107 15.96 -22.93 -22.83
N CYS A 108 15.19 -22.94 -23.92
CA CYS A 108 14.65 -24.16 -24.51
C CYS A 108 14.98 -24.24 -26.00
N THR A 109 15.11 -25.46 -26.49
CA THR A 109 15.51 -25.73 -27.88
C THR A 109 14.45 -26.59 -28.55
N ARG A 110 13.74 -26.01 -29.52
CA ARG A 110 12.81 -26.76 -30.37
C ARG A 110 13.58 -27.33 -31.56
N THR A 111 13.52 -28.65 -31.69
CA THR A 111 13.97 -29.36 -32.90
C THR A 111 12.77 -30.02 -33.56
N TRP A 112 12.94 -30.49 -34.79
CA TRP A 112 11.88 -31.21 -35.49
C TRP A 112 11.52 -32.55 -34.82
N TRP A 113 12.44 -33.15 -34.06
CA TRP A 113 12.20 -34.35 -33.24
C TRP A 113 11.55 -34.05 -31.89
N THR A 114 11.59 -32.78 -31.46
CA THR A 114 11.06 -32.32 -30.17
C THR A 114 10.21 -31.06 -30.37
N PRO A 115 9.08 -31.16 -31.10
CA PRO A 115 8.26 -30.00 -31.46
C PRO A 115 7.70 -29.28 -30.23
N ASN A 116 7.59 -29.97 -29.08
CA ASN A 116 7.01 -29.47 -27.83
C ASN A 116 8.06 -29.06 -26.78
N ALA A 117 9.34 -28.94 -27.13
CA ALA A 117 10.42 -28.64 -26.17
C ALA A 117 10.28 -27.29 -25.41
N CYS A 118 9.26 -26.50 -25.74
CA CYS A 118 8.92 -25.22 -25.11
C CYS A 118 7.43 -25.11 -24.73
N GLY A 119 6.71 -26.23 -24.62
CA GLY A 119 5.26 -26.25 -24.39
C GLY A 119 4.81 -25.80 -23.00
N ASN A 120 5.74 -25.63 -22.05
CA ASN A 120 5.47 -25.14 -20.69
C ASN A 120 5.75 -23.64 -20.52
N TYR A 121 5.83 -22.88 -21.61
CA TYR A 121 6.11 -21.44 -21.59
C TYR A 121 5.22 -20.69 -20.59
N ASP A 122 3.89 -20.83 -20.70
CA ASP A 122 2.95 -20.12 -19.82
C ASP A 122 3.11 -20.52 -18.35
N ALA A 123 3.34 -21.81 -18.07
CA ALA A 123 3.59 -22.30 -16.72
C ALA A 123 4.89 -21.75 -16.12
N ARG A 124 5.95 -21.61 -16.94
CA ARG A 124 7.24 -21.02 -16.51
C ARG A 124 7.15 -19.52 -16.30
N VAL A 125 6.36 -18.84 -17.12
CA VAL A 125 6.04 -17.43 -16.93
C VAL A 125 5.31 -17.26 -15.59
N GLY A 126 4.27 -18.06 -15.31
CA GLY A 126 3.57 -18.03 -14.02
C GLY A 126 4.46 -18.31 -12.80
N GLU A 127 5.28 -19.36 -12.85
CA GLU A 127 6.26 -19.68 -11.78
C GLU A 127 7.24 -18.52 -11.54
N PHE A 128 7.68 -17.87 -12.63
CA PHE A 128 8.57 -16.73 -12.56
C PHE A 128 7.92 -15.53 -11.87
N PHE A 129 6.72 -15.13 -12.30
CA PHE A 129 5.99 -14.01 -11.70
C PHE A 129 5.74 -14.26 -10.21
N ALA A 130 5.34 -15.48 -9.84
CA ALA A 130 5.16 -15.86 -8.44
C ALA A 130 6.46 -15.72 -7.62
N LYS A 131 7.62 -16.13 -8.17
CA LYS A 131 8.93 -16.01 -7.48
C LYS A 131 9.44 -14.57 -7.40
N ALA A 132 9.22 -13.78 -8.46
CA ALA A 132 9.57 -12.37 -8.49
C ALA A 132 8.71 -11.59 -7.48
N LEU A 133 7.39 -11.85 -7.46
CA LEU A 133 6.44 -11.32 -6.48
C LEU A 133 6.80 -11.73 -5.05
N GLN A 134 7.14 -12.99 -4.81
CA GLN A 134 7.58 -13.45 -3.49
C GLN A 134 8.88 -12.75 -3.03
N THR A 135 9.83 -12.57 -3.95
CA THR A 135 11.08 -11.84 -3.66
C THR A 135 10.77 -10.38 -3.34
N HIS A 136 9.87 -9.77 -4.10
CA HIS A 136 9.38 -8.42 -3.85
C HIS A 136 8.73 -8.28 -2.47
N HIS A 137 7.82 -9.19 -2.08
CA HIS A 137 7.21 -9.17 -0.75
C HIS A 137 8.25 -9.30 0.37
N ARG A 138 9.25 -10.18 0.18
CA ARG A 138 10.34 -10.34 1.14
C ARG A 138 11.19 -9.07 1.28
N ASP A 139 11.58 -8.46 0.17
CA ASP A 139 12.36 -7.22 0.18
C ASP A 139 11.55 -6.08 0.82
N ARG A 140 10.25 -5.99 0.54
CA ARG A 140 9.33 -5.06 1.22
C ARG A 140 9.26 -5.29 2.72
N ALA A 141 9.16 -6.54 3.16
CA ALA A 141 9.15 -6.86 4.58
C ALA A 141 10.45 -6.40 5.29
N GLN A 142 11.60 -6.49 4.62
CA GLN A 142 12.87 -5.98 5.16
C GLN A 142 12.87 -4.45 5.27
N ILE A 143 12.36 -3.76 4.24
CA ILE A 143 12.24 -2.30 4.24
C ILE A 143 11.31 -1.84 5.36
N VAL A 144 10.19 -2.52 5.57
CA VAL A 144 9.26 -2.25 6.68
C VAL A 144 9.96 -2.34 8.03
N GLY A 145 10.80 -3.36 8.23
CA GLY A 145 11.62 -3.46 9.45
C GLY A 145 12.55 -2.27 9.64
N ALA A 146 13.11 -1.72 8.56
CA ALA A 146 13.95 -0.52 8.58
C ALA A 146 13.16 0.80 8.72
N LEU A 147 11.87 0.80 8.34
CA LEU A 147 10.94 1.94 8.39
C LEU A 147 10.04 1.92 9.63
N GLY A 148 10.56 1.41 10.74
CA GLY A 148 9.83 1.36 12.01
C GLY A 148 9.52 2.74 12.60
N ILE A 149 8.82 2.75 13.73
CA ILE A 149 8.41 3.96 14.46
C ILE A 149 9.59 4.90 14.71
N ASP A 150 10.74 4.38 15.16
CA ASP A 150 11.94 5.19 15.44
C ASP A 150 12.47 5.94 14.21
N HIS A 151 12.39 5.32 13.03
CA HIS A 151 12.78 5.96 11.78
C HIS A 151 11.82 7.09 11.42
N LEU A 152 10.51 6.87 11.58
CA LEU A 152 9.49 7.87 11.30
C LEU A 152 9.51 9.04 12.30
N ASP A 153 9.72 8.77 13.58
CA ASP A 153 9.93 9.79 14.60
C ASP A 153 11.16 10.66 14.27
N ARG A 154 12.28 10.02 13.91
CA ARG A 154 13.48 10.74 13.45
C ARG A 154 13.20 11.61 12.23
N LYS A 155 12.47 11.08 11.24
CA LYS A 155 12.06 11.82 10.04
C LYS A 155 11.26 13.08 10.39
N ASN A 156 10.35 12.97 11.35
CA ASN A 156 9.56 14.10 11.84
C ASN A 156 10.44 15.14 12.54
N LYS A 157 11.34 14.71 13.43
CA LYS A 157 12.29 15.57 14.15
C LYS A 157 13.25 16.30 13.21
N MET A 158 13.62 15.68 12.09
CA MET A 158 14.40 16.29 11.02
C MET A 158 13.60 17.28 10.17
N ASN A 159 12.28 17.41 10.40
CA ASN A 159 11.40 18.30 9.65
C ASN A 159 11.50 18.08 8.13
N VAL A 160 11.54 16.82 7.69
CA VAL A 160 11.65 16.47 6.26
C VAL A 160 10.54 17.12 5.41
N TYR A 161 9.33 17.22 5.96
CA TYR A 161 8.17 17.79 5.26
C TYR A 161 8.13 19.34 5.28
N GLN A 162 9.03 19.99 6.03
CA GLN A 162 9.20 21.44 6.08
C GLN A 162 7.93 22.25 6.43
N GLY A 163 6.92 21.62 7.04
CA GLY A 163 5.62 22.26 7.28
C GLY A 163 4.83 22.64 6.03
N LYS A 164 5.21 22.10 4.85
CA LYS A 164 4.53 22.41 3.60
C LYS A 164 3.09 21.91 3.61
N PRO A 165 2.12 22.73 3.21
CA PRO A 165 0.73 22.31 3.13
C PRO A 165 0.52 21.37 1.94
N PHE A 166 -0.25 20.31 2.15
CA PHE A 166 -0.56 19.28 1.15
C PHE A 166 -2.01 18.79 1.27
N PHE A 167 -2.47 18.13 0.22
CA PHE A 167 -3.62 17.24 0.28
C PHE A 167 -3.15 15.82 0.55
N LEU A 168 -3.81 15.13 1.47
CA LEU A 168 -3.60 13.70 1.70
C LEU A 168 -4.51 12.92 0.74
N VAL A 169 -3.95 12.51 -0.39
CA VAL A 169 -4.69 11.85 -1.49
C VAL A 169 -4.67 10.35 -1.26
N ASN A 170 -5.83 9.69 -1.28
CA ASN A 170 -5.90 8.24 -1.18
C ASN A 170 -5.63 7.60 -2.55
N ASN A 171 -4.78 6.57 -2.58
CA ASN A 171 -4.31 5.93 -3.81
C ASN A 171 -5.27 4.84 -4.34
N LEU A 172 -6.27 4.44 -3.58
CA LEU A 172 -7.28 3.47 -4.00
C LEU A 172 -8.58 4.14 -4.45
N SER A 173 -9.08 5.09 -3.66
CA SER A 173 -10.42 5.60 -3.84
C SER A 173 -10.49 6.71 -4.88
N THR A 174 -11.33 6.47 -5.88
CA THR A 174 -11.73 7.46 -6.87
C THR A 174 -13.23 7.68 -6.76
N GLN A 175 -13.66 8.92 -6.93
CA GLN A 175 -15.07 9.28 -6.97
C GLN A 175 -15.47 9.52 -8.42
N GLN A 176 -16.54 8.86 -8.86
CA GLN A 176 -17.13 9.15 -10.15
C GLN A 176 -18.00 10.41 -10.04
N ARG A 177 -17.76 11.42 -10.89
CA ARG A 177 -18.62 12.61 -10.93
C ARG A 177 -20.00 12.26 -11.46
N ALA A 178 -21.03 12.89 -10.87
CA ALA A 178 -22.43 12.75 -11.32
C ALA A 178 -22.67 13.12 -12.80
N THR A 179 -21.75 13.86 -13.41
CA THR A 179 -21.87 14.40 -14.78
C THR A 179 -21.03 13.67 -15.83
N GLY A 180 -20.27 12.60 -15.51
CA GLY A 180 -19.46 11.93 -16.54
C GLY A 180 -18.51 10.81 -16.07
N THR A 181 -17.72 10.33 -17.02
CA THR A 181 -16.70 9.27 -16.87
C THR A 181 -15.41 9.73 -16.16
N GLU A 182 -15.34 10.99 -15.73
CA GLU A 182 -14.15 11.55 -15.09
C GLU A 182 -14.08 11.05 -13.64
N LEU A 183 -13.09 10.20 -13.38
CA LEU A 183 -12.72 9.76 -12.04
C LEU A 183 -11.89 10.86 -11.38
N THR A 184 -12.38 11.38 -10.26
CA THR A 184 -11.60 12.31 -9.44
C THR A 184 -10.96 11.56 -8.28
N HIS A 185 -9.70 11.87 -8.01
CA HIS A 185 -9.04 11.42 -6.77
C HIS A 185 -9.82 11.89 -5.55
N THR A 186 -9.71 11.14 -4.46
CA THR A 186 -10.29 11.53 -3.18
C THR A 186 -9.21 11.86 -2.16
N CYS A 187 -9.54 12.81 -1.29
CA CYS A 187 -8.66 13.39 -0.31
C CYS A 187 -9.28 13.23 1.08
N LEU A 188 -8.42 13.15 2.11
CA LEU A 188 -8.86 13.25 3.50
C LEU A 188 -9.49 14.62 3.73
N ASP A 189 -10.73 14.62 4.21
CA ASP A 189 -11.64 15.76 4.31
C ASP A 189 -12.23 15.78 5.72
N VAL A 190 -12.52 16.99 6.21
CA VAL A 190 -13.22 17.18 7.49
C VAL A 190 -14.67 17.55 7.20
N THR A 191 -15.60 16.75 7.67
CA THR A 191 -17.04 17.05 7.62
C THR A 191 -17.40 18.20 8.56
N ASP A 192 -18.45 18.92 8.19
CA ASP A 192 -19.18 19.87 9.05
C ASP A 192 -18.30 20.80 9.90
N ARG A 193 -17.86 21.90 9.29
CA ARG A 193 -16.99 22.93 9.89
C ARG A 193 -17.54 23.58 11.16
N LEU A 194 -18.80 23.30 11.54
CA LEU A 194 -19.49 23.94 12.66
C LEU A 194 -19.42 23.13 13.96
N ARG A 195 -18.94 21.88 13.92
CA ARG A 195 -18.70 21.09 15.14
C ARG A 195 -17.27 21.31 15.61
N GLU A 196 -17.10 21.49 16.93
CA GLU A 196 -15.80 21.76 17.56
C GLU A 196 -14.76 20.65 17.31
N LEU A 197 -15.20 19.46 16.93
CA LEU A 197 -14.35 18.35 16.49
C LEU A 197 -15.02 17.69 15.27
N GLY A 198 -14.60 18.09 14.07
CA GLY A 198 -15.17 17.57 12.81
C GLY A 198 -14.86 16.09 12.59
N GLU A 199 -15.81 15.34 12.00
CA GLU A 199 -15.58 13.94 11.64
C GLU A 199 -14.78 13.87 10.34
N LEU A 200 -13.84 12.94 10.26
CA LEU A 200 -13.04 12.75 9.06
C LEU A 200 -13.78 11.87 8.05
N ARG A 201 -13.53 12.10 6.76
CA ARG A 201 -14.01 11.26 5.67
C ARG A 201 -13.09 11.34 4.46
N LEU A 202 -13.42 10.55 3.43
CA LEU A 202 -12.97 10.83 2.08
C LEU A 202 -13.99 11.63 1.29
N SER A 203 -13.49 12.55 0.48
CA SER A 203 -14.28 13.39 -0.42
C SER A 203 -13.45 13.69 -1.67
N GLY A 204 -14.09 14.00 -2.80
CA GLY A 204 -13.38 14.43 -4.01
C GLY A 204 -12.41 15.58 -3.72
N CYS A 205 -11.19 15.48 -4.25
CA CYS A 205 -10.13 16.46 -3.99
C CYS A 205 -10.48 17.86 -4.53
N GLN A 206 -10.30 18.88 -3.71
CA GLN A 206 -10.66 20.28 -3.99
C GLN A 206 -9.42 21.14 -4.26
N PHE A 207 -8.57 20.71 -5.19
CA PHE A 207 -7.27 21.35 -5.46
C PHE A 207 -7.39 22.85 -5.81
N ASN A 208 -8.45 23.25 -6.51
CA ASN A 208 -8.71 24.65 -6.87
C ASN A 208 -9.10 25.55 -5.68
N ARG A 209 -9.34 24.99 -4.49
CA ARG A 209 -9.70 25.69 -3.26
C ARG A 209 -8.58 25.73 -2.21
N ALA A 210 -7.37 25.34 -2.60
CA ALA A 210 -6.20 25.24 -1.71
C ALA A 210 -5.68 26.60 -1.23
N ALA A 211 -5.87 27.67 -2.02
CA ALA A 211 -5.35 28.99 -1.69
C ALA A 211 -6.05 29.56 -0.44
N PRO A 212 -5.31 30.09 0.55
CA PRO A 212 -5.90 30.77 1.70
C PRO A 212 -6.77 31.97 1.32
N THR A 213 -6.49 32.57 0.15
CA THR A 213 -7.26 33.68 -0.42
C THR A 213 -8.48 33.25 -1.22
N ALA A 214 -8.72 31.93 -1.37
CA ALA A 214 -9.93 31.45 -2.02
C ALA A 214 -11.15 31.96 -1.24
N LEU A 215 -12.19 32.39 -1.96
CA LEU A 215 -13.46 32.84 -1.37
C LEU A 215 -14.09 31.80 -0.43
N SER A 216 -13.74 30.53 -0.64
CA SER A 216 -14.13 29.43 0.24
C SER A 216 -12.98 28.43 0.32
N PRO A 217 -12.05 28.57 1.27
CA PRO A 217 -10.91 27.66 1.40
C PRO A 217 -11.40 26.24 1.75
N THR A 218 -10.64 25.23 1.31
CA THR A 218 -10.93 23.82 1.61
C THR A 218 -10.37 23.38 2.96
N ASP A 219 -11.07 22.45 3.61
CA ASP A 219 -10.68 21.72 4.82
C ASP A 219 -9.88 20.44 4.49
N GLN A 220 -9.52 20.23 3.23
CA GLN A 220 -8.71 19.10 2.78
C GLN A 220 -7.20 19.40 2.76
N VAL A 221 -6.77 20.56 3.27
CA VAL A 221 -5.36 20.94 3.36
C VAL A 221 -4.81 20.60 4.73
N TRP A 222 -3.74 19.82 4.73
CA TRP A 222 -3.04 19.30 5.90
C TRP A 222 -1.58 19.73 5.87
N ARG A 223 -0.90 19.65 7.01
CA ARG A 223 0.56 19.81 7.09
C ARG A 223 1.12 18.99 8.24
N PHE A 224 2.36 18.54 8.13
CA PHE A 224 3.12 18.10 9.29
C PHE A 224 3.62 19.32 10.06
N ARG A 225 3.32 19.44 11.36
CA ARG A 225 3.94 20.47 12.19
C ARG A 225 5.43 20.16 12.33
N PRO A 226 6.33 21.12 11.98
CA PRO A 226 7.77 20.90 12.00
C PRO A 226 8.28 20.27 13.29
N GLY A 227 9.00 19.15 13.20
CA GLY A 227 9.67 18.53 14.35
C GLY A 227 8.78 17.64 15.24
N THR A 228 7.45 17.63 15.06
CA THR A 228 6.52 17.06 16.06
C THR A 228 5.82 15.77 15.63
N GLY A 229 5.69 15.53 14.33
CA GLY A 229 4.86 14.43 13.82
C GLY A 229 3.34 14.67 13.89
N LEU A 230 2.89 15.82 14.38
CA LEU A 230 1.46 16.17 14.34
C LEU A 230 1.05 16.50 12.91
N VAL A 231 -0.06 15.91 12.44
CA VAL A 231 -0.66 16.21 11.14
C VAL A 231 -1.84 17.15 11.36
N GLU A 232 -1.63 18.44 11.10
CA GLU A 232 -2.56 19.52 11.37
C GLU A 232 -3.40 19.86 10.13
N ASN A 233 -4.70 20.03 10.31
CA ASN A 233 -5.59 20.63 9.35
C ASN A 233 -5.33 22.15 9.28
N VAL A 234 -4.94 22.66 8.10
CA VAL A 234 -4.50 24.05 7.95
C VAL A 234 -5.64 25.04 8.14
N LEU A 235 -6.87 24.67 7.79
CA LEU A 235 -8.03 25.56 7.91
C LEU A 235 -8.58 25.59 9.34
N LEU A 236 -8.69 24.42 9.98
CA LEU A 236 -9.36 24.27 11.27
C LEU A 236 -8.39 24.32 12.46
N GLY A 237 -7.09 24.11 12.25
CA GLY A 237 -6.06 24.12 13.30
C GLY A 237 -6.05 22.89 14.22
N GLY A 238 -6.94 21.91 13.98
CA GLY A 238 -6.96 20.63 14.69
C GLY A 238 -6.00 19.60 14.08
N CYS A 239 -5.70 18.54 14.82
CA CYS A 239 -4.74 17.51 14.45
C CYS A 239 -5.41 16.16 14.23
N LEU A 240 -4.79 15.34 13.39
CA LEU A 240 -5.20 13.95 13.18
C LEU A 240 -5.00 13.17 14.49
N ASP A 241 -6.09 12.62 15.03
CA ASP A 241 -6.14 12.05 16.37
C ASP A 241 -6.80 10.67 16.34
N VAL A 242 -6.14 9.66 16.91
CA VAL A 242 -6.76 8.33 17.09
C VAL A 242 -7.53 8.34 18.39
N ASP A 243 -8.83 8.04 18.34
CA ASP A 243 -9.68 8.11 19.51
C ASP A 243 -9.23 7.14 20.62
N GLY A 244 -9.07 7.67 21.83
CA GLY A 244 -8.60 6.95 23.01
C GLY A 244 -7.08 6.96 23.20
N PRO A 245 -6.61 6.71 24.43
CA PRO A 245 -5.18 6.76 24.76
C PRO A 245 -4.39 5.72 23.97
N ALA A 246 -3.14 6.07 23.63
CA ALA A 246 -2.18 5.26 22.88
C ALA A 246 -2.21 3.75 23.22
N GLY A 247 -2.16 3.39 24.50
CA GLY A 247 -2.11 1.99 24.95
C GLY A 247 -3.41 1.19 24.77
N SER A 248 -4.52 1.84 24.41
CA SER A 248 -5.83 1.22 24.19
C SER A 248 -6.22 1.08 22.73
N GLN A 249 -5.38 1.54 21.79
CA GLN A 249 -5.70 1.55 20.38
C GLN A 249 -5.61 0.13 19.79
N PHE A 250 -6.60 -0.22 18.98
CA PHE A 250 -6.71 -1.52 18.31
C PHE A 250 -7.21 -1.33 16.87
N ASP A 251 -7.26 -2.42 16.11
CA ASP A 251 -7.72 -2.39 14.73
C ASP A 251 -9.20 -2.01 14.69
N GLY A 252 -9.51 -0.88 14.05
CA GLY A 252 -10.84 -0.28 14.07
C GLY A 252 -10.96 0.96 14.95
N SER A 253 -9.96 1.31 15.76
CA SER A 253 -9.97 2.55 16.53
C SER A 253 -10.21 3.75 15.60
N PRO A 254 -11.23 4.59 15.84
CA PRO A 254 -11.57 5.71 14.96
C PRO A 254 -10.47 6.76 14.89
N VAL A 255 -10.36 7.44 13.75
CA VAL A 255 -9.53 8.64 13.61
C VAL A 255 -10.44 9.85 13.42
N ARG A 256 -10.15 10.92 14.14
CA ARG A 256 -10.95 12.15 14.20
C ARG A 256 -10.05 13.37 14.14
N LEU A 257 -10.66 14.55 14.06
CA LEU A 257 -9.97 15.80 14.31
C LEU A 257 -9.96 16.06 15.82
N GLY A 258 -8.77 16.13 16.41
CA GLY A 258 -8.54 16.46 17.82
C GLY A 258 -7.82 17.80 18.00
N GLU A 259 -7.65 18.23 19.24
CA GLU A 259 -6.81 19.40 19.54
C GLU A 259 -5.32 19.09 19.25
N CYS A 260 -4.59 20.07 18.73
CA CYS A 260 -3.15 19.94 18.55
C CYS A 260 -2.40 20.32 19.86
N THR A 261 -2.44 19.44 20.86
CA THR A 261 -1.65 19.59 22.10
C THR A 261 -0.20 19.18 21.88
N ASP A 262 0.68 19.54 22.82
CA ASP A 262 2.12 19.35 22.69
C ASP A 262 2.49 17.87 22.49
N ALA A 263 3.27 17.61 21.43
CA ALA A 263 3.62 16.25 21.01
C ALA A 263 4.58 15.56 21.98
N ASP A 264 5.33 16.30 22.81
CA ASP A 264 6.34 15.71 23.69
C ASP A 264 5.74 14.96 24.89
N ASP A 265 4.42 15.08 25.12
CA ASP A 265 3.72 14.34 26.16
C ASP A 265 3.42 12.90 25.69
N PRO A 266 3.88 11.86 26.41
CA PRO A 266 3.52 10.47 26.12
C PRO A 266 2.00 10.22 26.06
N GLU A 267 1.19 11.02 26.77
CA GLU A 267 -0.28 10.95 26.71
C GLU A 267 -0.84 11.38 25.36
N ASN A 268 -0.10 12.18 24.57
CA ASN A 268 -0.48 12.68 23.25
C ASN A 268 0.16 11.90 22.08
N ALA A 269 0.77 10.74 22.37
CA ALA A 269 1.41 9.90 21.35
C ALA A 269 0.38 9.36 20.32
N ASP A 270 -0.90 9.32 20.68
CA ASP A 270 -2.06 9.02 19.83
C ASP A 270 -2.23 9.96 18.63
N ARG A 271 -1.61 11.15 18.67
CA ARG A 271 -1.70 12.18 17.61
C ARG A 271 -0.44 12.31 16.77
N GLN A 272 0.59 11.53 17.08
CA GLN A 272 1.83 11.53 16.32
C GLN A 272 1.74 10.57 15.15
N TRP A 273 2.08 11.07 13.96
CA TRP A 273 2.05 10.30 12.73
C TRP A 273 3.37 10.44 11.98
N GLY A 274 3.72 9.43 11.19
CA GLY A 274 4.77 9.52 10.19
C GLY A 274 4.33 8.84 8.91
N ILE A 275 4.65 9.43 7.76
CA ILE A 275 4.41 8.78 6.47
C ILE A 275 5.68 8.13 5.95
N ASN A 276 5.62 6.81 5.83
CA ASN A 276 6.74 6.06 5.30
C ASN A 276 6.84 6.23 3.77
N PRO A 277 8.01 5.93 3.17
CA PRO A 277 8.21 6.02 1.72
C PRO A 277 7.25 5.17 0.86
N LEU A 278 6.59 4.17 1.45
CA LEU A 278 5.60 3.33 0.78
C LEU A 278 4.20 3.96 0.78
N GLY A 279 4.04 5.17 1.31
CA GLY A 279 2.78 5.91 1.36
C GLY A 279 1.85 5.48 2.48
N TYR A 280 2.34 4.79 3.52
CA TYR A 280 1.54 4.45 4.68
C TYR A 280 1.69 5.53 5.74
N LEU A 281 0.58 6.13 6.15
CA LEU A 281 0.54 7.05 7.27
C LEU A 281 0.38 6.25 8.58
N VAL A 282 1.46 6.15 9.34
CA VAL A 282 1.59 5.31 10.54
C VAL A 282 1.42 6.15 11.78
N ASN A 283 0.54 5.74 12.69
CA ASN A 283 0.45 6.28 14.02
C ASN A 283 1.65 5.80 14.85
N LEU A 284 2.43 6.73 15.41
CA LEU A 284 3.70 6.40 16.06
C LEU A 284 3.52 5.73 17.43
N ALA A 285 2.38 5.95 18.11
CA ALA A 285 2.07 5.25 19.35
C ALA A 285 1.76 3.77 19.15
N SER A 286 0.90 3.46 18.19
CA SER A 286 0.35 2.11 18.02
C SER A 286 1.04 1.30 16.91
N GLY A 287 1.84 1.94 16.06
CA GLY A 287 2.44 1.33 14.86
C GLY A 287 1.41 0.93 13.79
N ARG A 288 0.16 1.40 13.92
CA ARG A 288 -0.94 1.09 13.00
C ARG A 288 -1.07 2.15 11.92
N CYS A 289 -1.70 1.78 10.80
CA CYS A 289 -1.81 2.63 9.64
C CYS A 289 -3.21 3.25 9.54
N LEU A 290 -3.27 4.49 9.05
CA LEU A 290 -4.52 5.14 8.67
C LEU A 290 -5.17 4.35 7.53
N ASP A 291 -6.40 3.91 7.77
CA ASP A 291 -7.19 2.99 6.96
C ASP A 291 -8.58 3.61 6.80
N ILE A 292 -9.07 3.70 5.57
CA ILE A 292 -10.38 4.31 5.28
C ILE A 292 -11.51 3.29 5.39
N GLY A 293 -11.17 2.02 5.51
CA GLY A 293 -12.10 0.96 5.73
C GLY A 293 -13.02 0.66 4.59
N ALA A 294 -12.53 0.95 3.40
CA ALA A 294 -13.24 0.81 2.17
C ALA A 294 -12.38 -0.08 1.26
N ASP A 295 -12.56 -1.40 1.41
CA ASP A 295 -12.10 -2.38 0.42
C ASP A 295 -12.67 -2.06 -1.00
N ASP A 296 -13.72 -1.24 -1.04
CA ASP A 296 -14.38 -0.75 -2.23
C ASP A 296 -14.14 0.75 -2.40
N ALA A 297 -13.33 1.10 -3.40
CA ALA A 297 -13.00 2.46 -3.83
C ALA A 297 -14.23 3.36 -4.06
N THR A 298 -15.43 2.79 -4.24
CA THR A 298 -16.67 3.53 -4.50
C THR A 298 -17.41 4.01 -3.23
N LYS A 299 -17.01 3.56 -2.03
CA LYS A 299 -17.66 3.92 -0.75
C LYS A 299 -17.14 5.22 -0.13
N THR A 300 -16.77 6.19 -0.97
CA THR A 300 -16.26 7.50 -0.53
C THR A 300 -17.28 8.21 0.36
N GLY A 301 -16.87 8.65 1.55
CA GLY A 301 -17.67 9.51 2.42
C GLY A 301 -18.60 8.81 3.41
N THR A 302 -18.70 7.48 3.39
CA THR A 302 -19.61 6.71 4.26
C THR A 302 -18.89 5.99 5.39
N VAL A 303 -17.59 5.69 5.23
CA VAL A 303 -16.80 4.98 6.23
C VAL A 303 -15.86 5.98 6.91
N PRO A 304 -15.92 6.12 8.25
CA PRO A 304 -14.99 6.96 8.98
C PRO A 304 -13.58 6.35 8.93
N PRO A 305 -12.53 7.17 8.76
CA PRO A 305 -11.15 6.71 8.89
C PRO A 305 -10.90 6.08 10.25
N ARG A 306 -10.03 5.07 10.27
CA ARG A 306 -9.65 4.29 11.44
C ARG A 306 -8.17 3.94 11.37
N VAL A 307 -7.63 3.36 12.44
CA VAL A 307 -6.33 2.68 12.39
C VAL A 307 -6.50 1.18 12.35
N THR A 308 -5.67 0.50 11.58
CA THR A 308 -5.61 -0.98 11.51
C THR A 308 -4.16 -1.44 11.36
N GLN A 309 -3.91 -2.74 11.48
CA GLN A 309 -2.61 -3.29 11.17
C GLN A 309 -2.18 -2.87 9.75
N CYS A 310 -0.95 -2.34 9.65
CA CYS A 310 -0.38 -1.89 8.39
C CYS A 310 -0.27 -3.04 7.39
N GLN A 311 -0.87 -2.87 6.23
CA GLN A 311 -0.94 -3.91 5.20
C GLN A 311 0.22 -3.85 4.20
N TYR A 312 1.45 -3.73 4.68
CA TYR A 312 2.64 -3.48 3.84
C TYR A 312 2.89 -4.53 2.73
N GLN A 313 2.33 -5.73 2.90
CA GLN A 313 2.40 -6.83 1.95
C GLN A 313 1.66 -6.57 0.62
N TYR A 314 0.71 -5.63 0.59
CA TYR A 314 0.02 -5.25 -0.65
C TYR A 314 0.72 -4.06 -1.32
N SER A 315 0.84 -4.13 -2.64
CA SER A 315 1.51 -3.12 -3.46
C SER A 315 0.48 -2.22 -4.13
N PRO A 316 0.72 -0.90 -4.26
CA PRO A 316 -0.22 -0.04 -4.97
C PRO A 316 -0.31 -0.39 -6.46
N ARG A 317 -1.45 -0.04 -7.07
CA ARG A 317 -1.84 -0.41 -8.43
C ARG A 317 -0.76 -0.09 -9.50
N PRO A 318 -0.68 -0.90 -10.57
CA PRO A 318 0.10 -0.58 -11.76
C PRO A 318 -0.19 0.84 -12.27
N GLY A 319 0.85 1.67 -12.40
CA GLY A 319 0.75 3.06 -12.88
C GLY A 319 0.87 4.16 -11.81
N SER A 320 1.00 3.82 -10.53
CA SER A 320 1.38 4.78 -9.48
C SER A 320 2.91 4.93 -9.41
N LEU A 321 3.43 6.13 -9.66
CA LEU A 321 4.86 6.44 -9.58
C LEU A 321 5.27 6.56 -8.11
N GLY A 322 6.02 5.59 -7.60
CA GLY A 322 6.43 5.47 -6.19
C GLY A 322 5.74 4.33 -5.44
N SER A 323 4.75 3.70 -6.08
CA SER A 323 4.39 2.33 -5.74
C SER A 323 5.45 1.42 -6.32
N SER A 324 5.96 0.48 -5.52
CA SER A 324 6.56 -0.69 -6.12
C SER A 324 5.52 -1.27 -7.08
N GLN A 325 5.88 -1.53 -8.33
CA GLN A 325 4.90 -1.97 -9.32
C GLN A 325 4.17 -3.20 -8.77
N GLY A 326 2.87 -3.06 -8.49
CA GLY A 326 1.99 -4.22 -8.35
C GLY A 326 2.17 -5.10 -9.59
N VAL A 327 2.26 -6.40 -9.36
CA VAL A 327 2.75 -7.37 -10.35
C VAL A 327 1.60 -7.88 -11.23
N ASN A 328 0.36 -7.48 -10.96
CA ASN A 328 -0.85 -7.86 -11.68
C ASN A 328 -2.03 -6.89 -11.43
N GLU A 329 -3.04 -6.90 -12.32
CA GLU A 329 -4.26 -6.06 -12.25
C GLU A 329 -5.12 -6.30 -10.97
N GLU A 330 -4.81 -7.36 -10.22
CA GLU A 330 -5.45 -7.74 -8.95
C GLU A 330 -4.72 -7.22 -7.70
N ASP A 331 -3.54 -6.58 -7.86
CA ASP A 331 -2.86 -5.88 -6.77
C ASP A 331 -3.61 -4.56 -6.50
N GLY A 332 -4.68 -4.68 -5.71
CA GLY A 332 -5.41 -3.56 -5.17
C GLY A 332 -4.45 -2.67 -4.38
N SER A 333 -4.45 -1.36 -4.69
CA SER A 333 -3.97 -0.40 -3.71
C SER A 333 -4.71 -0.66 -2.41
N THR A 334 -4.00 -0.64 -1.29
CA THR A 334 -4.66 -0.65 0.01
C THR A 334 -5.41 0.66 0.16
N ASP A 335 -6.52 0.63 0.86
CA ASP A 335 -7.18 1.84 1.37
C ASP A 335 -6.32 2.58 2.42
N GLN A 336 -5.12 2.06 2.72
CA GLN A 336 -4.08 2.62 3.58
C GLN A 336 -2.94 3.31 2.82
N SER A 337 -3.00 3.36 1.49
CA SER A 337 -1.96 3.98 0.68
C SER A 337 -2.31 5.43 0.33
N TRP A 338 -1.37 6.33 0.60
CA TRP A 338 -1.54 7.77 0.54
C TRP A 338 -0.43 8.45 -0.25
N SER A 339 -0.77 9.55 -0.90
CA SER A 339 0.16 10.52 -1.48
C SER A 339 0.02 11.88 -0.83
N LEU A 340 1.07 12.68 -0.91
CA LEU A 340 1.04 14.10 -0.60
C LEU A 340 1.04 14.90 -1.91
N TRP A 341 -0.01 15.66 -2.14
CA TRP A 341 -0.08 16.66 -3.22
C TRP A 341 0.13 18.05 -2.62
N TYR A 342 1.26 18.69 -2.85
CA TYR A 342 1.55 19.99 -2.24
C TYR A 342 0.77 21.14 -2.88
N VAL A 343 0.37 22.11 -2.06
CA VAL A 343 -0.45 23.26 -2.50
C VAL A 343 0.30 24.19 -3.45
N ASP A 344 1.61 24.33 -3.31
CA ASP A 344 2.48 25.11 -4.20
C ASP A 344 2.78 24.41 -5.54
N GLY A 345 2.25 23.20 -5.71
CA GLY A 345 2.21 22.48 -6.97
C GLY A 345 3.15 21.29 -7.01
N GLY A 346 2.57 20.13 -7.26
CA GLY A 346 3.29 18.88 -7.51
C GLY A 346 3.03 17.81 -6.46
N MET A 347 3.21 16.58 -6.89
CA MET A 347 3.25 15.42 -6.00
C MET A 347 4.58 15.38 -5.29
N ASP A 348 4.58 14.90 -4.05
CA ASP A 348 5.81 14.51 -3.39
C ASP A 348 6.53 13.46 -4.27
N LEU A 349 7.76 13.76 -4.67
CA LEU A 349 8.53 12.92 -5.59
C LEU A 349 9.00 11.60 -4.95
N PHE A 350 8.89 11.49 -3.64
CA PHE A 350 9.42 10.37 -2.85
C PHE A 350 8.33 9.47 -2.28
N LEU A 351 7.07 9.88 -2.38
CA LEU A 351 5.92 9.06 -2.02
C LEU A 351 5.25 8.50 -3.27
N PRO A 352 4.58 7.34 -3.17
CA PRO A 352 3.70 6.87 -4.24
C PRO A 352 2.75 7.98 -4.63
N ALA A 353 2.70 8.31 -5.91
CA ALA A 353 1.80 9.27 -6.52
C ALA A 353 0.88 8.53 -7.51
N PRO A 354 -0.45 8.69 -7.47
CA PRO A 354 -1.28 8.32 -8.59
C PRO A 354 -0.90 9.16 -9.82
N ALA A 355 -1.11 8.60 -11.01
CA ALA A 355 -0.98 9.39 -12.22
C ALA A 355 -1.88 10.63 -12.14
N PRO A 356 -1.43 11.79 -12.66
CA PRO A 356 -2.32 12.93 -12.84
C PRO A 356 -3.54 12.46 -13.65
N PRO A 357 -4.76 12.85 -13.27
CA PRO A 357 -5.92 12.59 -14.13
C PRO A 357 -5.65 13.26 -15.48
N THR A 358 -5.67 12.46 -16.56
CA THR A 358 -5.49 12.92 -17.94
C THR A 358 -6.73 13.58 -18.49
#